data_AF-U9UEH7-F1
#
_entry.id   AF-U9UEH7-F1
#
_cell.length_a   1.000
_cell.length_b   1.000
_cell.length_c   1.000
_cell.angle_alpha   90.00
_cell.angle_beta   90.00
_cell.angle_gamma   90.00
#
_symmetry.space_group_name_H-M   'P 1'
#
loop_
_entity.id
_entity.type
_entity.pdbx_description
1 polymer ?
#
loop_
_entity_poly.entity_id
_entity_poly.type
_entity_poly.pdbx_seq_one_letter_code
_entity_poly.pdbx_strand_id
1 'polypeptide(L)' 'IRFVRICSILVGQIVQSNLMDEAHQKLVKIVKIIEQNYGRDMITPNLHLSLHLYECAKDFGPLYAFWCFSFECMNGVL' A
#
# COMPACT_ATOMS: atom_id res chain seq x y z
N ILE A 1 15.49 -1.31 -0.30
CA ILE A 1 15.33 -1.01 -1.75
C ILE A 1 14.06 -1.63 -2.35
N ARG A 2 13.79 -2.94 -2.20
CA ARG A 2 12.62 -3.59 -2.82
C ARG A 2 11.27 -3.07 -2.32
N PHE A 3 11.11 -2.86 -1.01
CA PHE A 3 9.87 -2.34 -0.43
C PHE A 3 9.60 -0.87 -0.81
N VAL A 4 10.62 -0.01 -0.73
CA VAL A 4 10.52 1.41 -1.14
C VAL A 4 10.00 1.54 -2.57
N ARG A 5 10.47 0.70 -3.50
CA ARG A 5 9.99 0.70 -4.89
C ARG A 5 8.52 0.32 -5.00
N ILE A 6 8.05 -0.65 -4.21
CA ILE A 6 6.63 -1.01 -4.15
C ILE A 6 5.81 0.20 -3.69
N CYS A 7 6.24 0.87 -2.62
CA CYS A 7 5.61 2.10 -2.15
C CYS A 7 5.59 3.16 -3.25
N SER A 8 6.71 3.44 -3.92
CA SER A 8 6.75 4.45 -4.99
C SER A 8 5.78 4.19 -6.13
N ILE A 9 5.52 2.92 -6.47
CA ILE A 9 4.53 2.54 -7.49
C ILE A 9 3.12 2.77 -6.96
N LEU A 10 2.81 2.24 -5.76
CA LEU A 10 1.48 2.33 -5.16
C LEU A 10 1.04 3.79 -4.98
N VAL A 11 1.96 4.67 -4.60
CA VAL A 11 1.69 6.08 -4.28
C VAL A 11 1.84 7.01 -5.49
N GLY A 12 2.11 6.44 -6.67
CA GLY A 12 2.25 7.20 -7.91
C GLY A 12 0.96 7.91 -8.29
N GLN A 13 1.08 9.10 -8.90
CA GLN A 13 -0.08 9.84 -9.41
C GLN A 13 -0.78 9.15 -10.59
N ILE A 14 -0.05 8.30 -11.32
CA ILE A 14 -0.56 7.58 -12.48
C ILE A 14 -0.62 6.10 -12.14
N VAL A 15 -1.83 5.54 -12.17
CA VAL A 15 -2.06 4.10 -11.97
C VAL A 15 -1.70 3.36 -13.25
N GLN A 16 -0.49 2.84 -13.33
CA GLN A 16 -0.06 1.98 -14.42
C GLN A 16 -0.31 0.52 -14.06
N SER A 17 -1.26 -0.14 -14.73
CA SER A 17 -1.75 -1.47 -14.35
C SER A 17 -0.62 -2.51 -14.22
N ASN A 18 0.32 -2.54 -15.17
CA ASN A 18 1.45 -3.47 -15.14
C ASN A 18 2.37 -3.28 -13.92
N LEU A 19 2.64 -2.02 -13.55
CA LEU A 19 3.45 -1.72 -12.36
C LEU A 19 2.68 -2.04 -11.09
N MET A 20 1.38 -1.75 -11.05
CA MET A 20 0.50 -2.07 -9.92
C MET A 20 0.40 -3.57 -9.67
N ASP A 21 0.29 -4.37 -10.73
CA ASP A 21 0.31 -5.83 -10.64
C ASP A 21 1.65 -6.33 -10.07
N GLU A 22 2.77 -5.78 -10.57
CA GLU A 22 4.11 -6.09 -10.05
C GLU A 22 4.23 -5.74 -8.55
N ALA A 23 3.77 -4.54 -8.17
CA ALA A 23 3.80 -4.06 -6.80
C ALA A 23 2.95 -4.94 -5.87
N HIS A 24 1.73 -5.27 -6.28
CA HIS A 24 0.82 -6.14 -5.54
C HIS A 24 1.42 -7.54 -5.33
N GLN A 25 1.92 -8.18 -6.39
CA GLN A 25 2.55 -9.50 -6.29
C GLN A 25 3.73 -9.52 -5.32
N LYS A 26 4.58 -8.48 -5.36
CA LYS A 26 5.70 -8.38 -4.41
C LYS A 26 5.24 -8.10 -2.99
N LEU A 27 4.19 -7.30 -2.79
CA LEU A 27 3.65 -7.02 -1.47
C LEU A 27 3.07 -8.31 -0.84
N VAL A 28 2.28 -9.08 -1.58
CA VAL A 28 1.78 -10.39 -1.15
C VAL A 28 2.93 -11.32 -0.76
N LYS A 29 4.01 -11.34 -1.55
CA LYS A 29 5.19 -12.14 -1.23
C LYS A 29 5.86 -11.70 0.08
N ILE A 30 5.96 -10.40 0.33
CA ILE A 30 6.50 -9.86 1.59
C ILE A 30 5.63 -10.27 2.77
N VAL A 31 4.31 -10.09 2.67
CA VAL A 31 3.37 -10.47 3.75
C VAL A 31 3.47 -11.97 4.06
N LYS A 32 3.53 -12.83 3.04
CA LYS A 32 3.71 -14.28 3.22
C LYS A 32 5.02 -14.64 3.91
N ILE A 33 6.12 -13.96 3.57
CA ILE A 33 7.42 -14.16 4.24
C ILE A 33 7.34 -13.77 5.72
N ILE A 34 6.66 -12.66 6.04
CA ILE A 34 6.46 -12.23 7.42
C ILE A 34 5.64 -13.28 8.18
N GLU A 35 4.52 -13.73 7.62
CA GLU A 35 3.67 -14.77 8.22
C GLU A 35 4.45 -16.06 8.49
N GLN A 36 5.25 -16.50 7.52
CA GLN A 36 6.04 -17.74 7.62
C GLN A 36 7.14 -17.66 8.68
N ASN A 37 7.82 -16.51 8.78
CA ASN A 37 8.97 -16.36 9.67
C ASN A 37 8.59 -16.00 11.10
N TYR A 38 7.48 -15.29 11.28
CA TYR A 38 7.11 -14.73 12.58
C TYR A 38 5.69 -15.12 13.05
N GLY A 39 4.98 -15.93 12.28
CA GLY A 39 3.62 -16.37 12.60
C GLY A 39 2.54 -15.36 12.21
N ARG A 40 1.28 -15.79 12.33
CA ARG A 40 0.10 -14.99 11.98
C ARG A 40 -0.10 -13.80 12.92
N ASP A 41 0.32 -13.91 14.16
CA ASP A 41 0.16 -12.84 15.16
C ASP A 41 0.91 -11.56 14.78
N MET A 42 1.91 -11.68 13.89
CA MET A 42 2.66 -10.54 13.35
C MET A 42 2.01 -9.90 12.13
N ILE A 43 0.91 -10.46 11.62
CA ILE A 43 0.11 -9.86 10.55
C ILE A 43 -0.86 -8.86 11.17
N THR A 44 -0.39 -7.63 11.33
CA THR A 44 -1.21 -6.54 11.85
C THR A 44 -2.33 -6.18 10.87
N PRO A 45 -3.44 -5.57 11.34
CA PRO A 45 -4.52 -5.11 10.46
C PRO A 45 -4.01 -4.20 9.33
N ASN A 46 -3.06 -3.30 9.61
CA ASN A 46 -2.49 -2.42 8.58
C ASN A 46 -1.72 -3.20 7.51
N LEU A 47 -0.99 -4.26 7.90
CA LEU A 47 -0.29 -5.11 6.94
C LEU A 47 -1.28 -5.90 6.08
N HIS A 48 -2.35 -6.40 6.67
CA HIS A 48 -3.44 -7.06 5.93
C HIS A 48 -4.12 -6.08 4.96
N LEU A 49 -4.51 -4.90 5.43
CA LEU A 49 -5.15 -3.86 4.62
C LEU A 49 -4.25 -3.38 3.47
N SER A 50 -2.93 -3.42 3.63
CA SER A 50 -2.01 -3.07 2.55
C SER A 50 -2.20 -3.93 1.30
N LEU A 51 -2.69 -5.16 1.45
CA LEU A 51 -2.98 -6.06 0.32
C LEU A 51 -4.14 -5.56 -0.55
N HIS A 52 -5.08 -4.82 0.04
CA HIS A 52 -6.25 -4.25 -0.63
C HIS A 52 -5.99 -2.91 -1.33
N LEU A 53 -4.77 -2.36 -1.20
CA LEU A 53 -4.41 -1.10 -1.87
C LEU A 53 -4.46 -1.22 -3.40
N TYR A 54 -4.25 -2.42 -3.94
CA TYR A 54 -4.33 -2.67 -5.37
C TYR A 54 -5.75 -2.49 -5.90
N GLU A 55 -6.73 -3.11 -5.24
CA GLU A 55 -8.14 -3.01 -5.54
C GLU A 55 -8.62 -1.57 -5.36
N CYS A 56 -8.22 -0.92 -4.26
CA CYS A 56 -8.53 0.50 -4.05
C CYS A 56 -7.99 1.39 -5.16
N ALA A 57 -6.75 1.17 -5.62
CA ALA A 57 -6.18 1.95 -6.72
C ALA A 57 -6.94 1.74 -8.04
N LYS A 58 -7.42 0.52 -8.27
CA LYS A 58 -8.17 0.15 -9.47
C LYS A 58 -9.58 0.74 -9.48
N ASP A 59 -10.25 0.73 -8.33
CA ASP A 59 -11.65 1.13 -8.22
C ASP A 59 -11.79 2.65 -8.03
N PHE A 60 -10.87 3.29 -7.30
CA PHE A 60 -10.97 4.71 -6.91
C PHE A 60 -9.90 5.60 -7.55
N GLY A 61 -8.92 5.01 -8.25
CA GLY A 61 -7.80 5.76 -8.82
C GLY A 61 -6.62 5.93 -7.86
N PRO A 62 -5.71 6.90 -8.11
CA PRO A 62 -4.44 7.03 -7.39
C PRO A 62 -4.58 7.11 -5.86
N LEU A 63 -3.72 6.40 -5.12
CA LEU A 63 -3.86 6.30 -3.66
C LEU A 63 -3.79 7.66 -2.94
N TYR A 64 -3.00 8.59 -3.47
CA TYR A 64 -2.83 9.91 -2.87
C TYR A 64 -4.15 10.69 -2.78
N ALA A 65 -5.11 10.43 -3.67
CA ALA A 65 -6.37 11.18 -3.73
C ALA A 65 -7.29 10.90 -2.53
N PHE A 66 -7.09 9.81 -1.82
CA PHE A 66 -7.90 9.43 -0.66
C PHE A 66 -7.14 9.45 0.67
N TRP A 67 -5.88 9.86 0.67
CA TRP A 67 -5.09 9.92 1.89
C TRP A 67 -5.56 11.05 2.81
N CYS A 68 -5.61 10.75 4.11
CA CYS A 68 -5.95 11.74 5.12
C CYS A 68 -4.83 12.77 5.37
N PHE A 69 -3.66 12.64 4.75
CA PHE A 69 -2.51 13.52 4.96
C PHE A 69 -2.88 15.00 4.82
N SER A 70 -3.62 15.38 3.77
CA SER A 70 -4.06 16.77 3.59
C SER A 70 -5.00 17.25 4.70
N PHE A 71 -5.83 16.36 5.25
CA PHE A 71 -6.69 16.68 6.39
C PHE A 71 -5.89 16.82 7.69
N GLU A 72 -4.93 15.93 7.93
CA GLU A 72 -4.04 15.98 9.09
C GLU A 72 -3.18 17.26 9.09
N CYS A 73 -2.73 17.73 7.92
CA CYS A 73 -2.04 19.02 7.80
C CYS A 73 -2.89 20.19 8.30
N MET A 74 -4.21 20.15 8.13
CA MET A 74 -5.10 21.22 8.62
C MET A 74 -5.24 21.24 10.14
N ASN A 75 -5.04 20.11 10.83
CA ASN A 75 -5.09 20.03 12.29
C ASN A 75 -3.95 20.82 12.97
N GLY A 76 -2.87 21.15 12.25
CA GLY A 76 -1.79 22.01 12.77
C GLY A 76 -1.98 23.50 12.46
N VAL A 77 -2.99 23.85 11.66
CA VAL A 77 -3.33 25.24 11.29
C VAL A 77 -4.44 25.78 12.22
N LEU A 78 -5.33 24.90 12.69
CA LEU A 78 -6.36 25.18 13.69
C LEU A 78 -5.79 25.15 15.12
#